data_AF-A0A1A8TCG9-F1
#
_entry.id   AF-A0A1A8TCG9-F1
#
_cell.length_a   1.000
_cell.length_b   1.000
_cell.length_c   1.000
_cell.angle_alpha   90.00
_cell.angle_beta   90.00
_cell.angle_gamma   90.00
#
_symmetry.space_group_name_H-M   'P 1'
#
loop_
_entity.id
_entity.type
_entity.pdbx_description
1 polymer ?
#
loop_
_entity_poly.entity_id
_entity_poly.type
_entity_poly.pdbx_seq_one_letter_code
_entity_poly.pdbx_strand_id
1 'polypeptide(L)'
;MGSRLTNQTAAMNQSLAKQALSEPVSEYQHALLALLPRGNAWAKVPDSQLGKLMAGISEELARVDQRALDVLKESHPSQAYETFAQWEAEYGLPDPCSGVDPSYQERLAALLQSYRMKGSQSREFLIEIAAIMGYQITITEYQTARYGQPYGSLYGGEDWAFTWQINAAQYSPKTRHYGDPWGDRYRTWSNQRLECVFNRLKQAHTHIIFKYIEEK
;
A
#
# COMPACT_ATOMS: atom_id res chain seq x y z
N MET A 1 -21.49 -32.75 5.70
CA MET A 1 -22.37 -31.70 5.10
C MET A 1 -21.61 -30.51 4.47
N GLY A 2 -20.31 -30.30 4.72
CA GLY A 2 -19.58 -29.13 4.19
C GLY A 2 -19.21 -29.16 2.70
N SER A 3 -19.02 -30.33 2.08
CA SER A 3 -18.55 -30.43 0.68
C SER A 3 -19.61 -30.09 -0.38
N ARG A 4 -20.92 -30.15 -0.06
CA ARG A 4 -21.99 -29.76 -0.99
C ARG A 4 -22.16 -28.25 -1.11
N LEU A 5 -21.87 -27.51 -0.03
CA LEU A 5 -22.01 -26.05 0.01
C LEU A 5 -20.87 -25.34 -0.75
N THR A 6 -19.65 -25.88 -0.74
CA THR A 6 -18.50 -25.35 -1.48
C THR A 6 -18.64 -25.55 -2.99
N ASN A 7 -19.16 -26.69 -3.45
CA ASN A 7 -19.40 -26.94 -4.87
C ASN A 7 -20.55 -26.09 -5.44
N GLN A 8 -21.59 -25.81 -4.65
CA GLN A 8 -22.68 -24.91 -5.06
C GLN A 8 -22.23 -23.45 -5.16
N THR A 9 -21.39 -22.98 -4.23
CA THR A 9 -20.84 -21.61 -4.31
C THR A 9 -19.87 -21.44 -5.47
N ALA A 10 -19.04 -22.43 -5.78
CA ALA A 10 -18.15 -22.40 -6.94
C ALA A 10 -18.92 -22.38 -8.28
N ALA A 11 -19.98 -23.19 -8.40
CA ALA A 11 -20.84 -23.21 -9.59
C ALA A 11 -21.63 -21.91 -9.78
N MET A 12 -22.12 -21.31 -8.68
CA MET A 12 -22.84 -20.04 -8.71
C MET A 12 -21.91 -18.87 -9.06
N ASN A 13 -20.67 -18.87 -8.57
CA ASN A 13 -19.67 -17.87 -8.96
C ASN A 13 -19.24 -18.02 -10.43
N GLN A 14 -19.15 -19.24 -10.96
CA GLN A 14 -18.87 -19.47 -12.37
C GLN A 14 -20.02 -19.04 -13.28
N SER A 15 -21.28 -19.25 -12.88
CA SER A 15 -22.43 -18.76 -13.64
C SER A 15 -22.52 -17.24 -13.61
N LEU A 16 -22.28 -16.61 -12.45
CA LEU A 16 -22.25 -15.15 -12.32
C LEU A 16 -21.11 -14.53 -13.14
N ALA A 17 -19.92 -15.13 -13.15
CA ALA A 17 -18.80 -14.66 -13.96
C ALA A 17 -19.07 -14.82 -15.47
N LYS A 18 -19.67 -15.94 -15.90
CA LYS A 18 -20.11 -16.12 -17.29
C LYS A 18 -21.17 -15.11 -17.70
N GLN A 19 -22.10 -14.80 -16.79
CA GLN A 19 -23.19 -13.86 -17.05
C GLN A 19 -22.67 -12.42 -17.12
N ALA A 20 -21.78 -12.03 -16.20
CA ALA A 20 -21.10 -10.73 -16.22
C ALA A 20 -20.20 -10.52 -17.45
N LEU A 21 -19.62 -11.59 -18.01
CA LEU A 21 -18.88 -11.52 -19.29
C LEU A 21 -19.81 -11.52 -20.51
N SER A 22 -21.01 -12.08 -20.41
CA SER A 22 -21.96 -12.15 -21.53
C SER A 22 -22.66 -10.82 -21.83
N GLU A 23 -22.88 -9.99 -20.80
CA GLU A 23 -23.49 -8.67 -20.94
C GLU A 23 -22.68 -7.72 -21.84
N PRO A 24 -21.37 -7.46 -21.59
CA PRO A 24 -20.58 -6.55 -22.43
C PRO A 24 -20.45 -7.06 -23.87
N VAL A 25 -20.29 -8.37 -24.08
CA VAL A 25 -20.22 -8.94 -25.44
C VAL A 25 -21.50 -8.67 -26.22
N SER A 26 -22.66 -8.84 -25.58
CA SER A 26 -23.94 -8.54 -26.20
C SER A 26 -24.10 -7.05 -26.50
N GLU A 27 -23.68 -6.15 -25.59
CA GLU A 27 -23.71 -4.71 -25.81
C GLU A 27 -22.83 -4.28 -26.99
N TYR A 28 -21.60 -4.80 -27.06
CA TYR A 28 -20.71 -4.58 -28.19
C TYR A 28 -21.29 -5.13 -29.49
N GLN A 29 -21.96 -6.30 -29.47
CA GLN A 29 -22.60 -6.87 -30.66
C GLN A 29 -23.72 -5.95 -31.17
N HIS A 30 -24.57 -5.45 -30.27
CA HIS A 30 -25.63 -4.50 -30.63
C HIS A 30 -25.04 -3.20 -31.18
N ALA A 31 -23.97 -2.67 -30.57
CA ALA A 31 -23.30 -1.47 -31.05
C ALA A 31 -22.69 -1.65 -32.45
N LEU A 32 -22.01 -2.78 -32.70
CA LEU A 32 -21.44 -3.10 -34.01
C LEU A 32 -22.53 -3.25 -35.08
N LEU A 33 -23.62 -3.95 -34.78
CA LEU A 33 -24.76 -4.08 -35.70
C LEU A 33 -25.43 -2.73 -35.98
N ALA A 34 -25.49 -1.84 -34.99
CA ALA A 34 -26.04 -0.49 -35.15
C ALA A 34 -25.17 0.36 -36.11
N LEU A 35 -23.84 0.24 -36.03
CA LEU A 35 -22.87 0.96 -36.86
C LEU A 35 -22.82 0.50 -38.33
N LEU A 36 -23.39 -0.66 -38.66
CA LEU A 36 -23.47 -1.11 -40.05
C LEU A 36 -24.30 -0.15 -40.92
N PRO A 37 -23.95 0.02 -42.21
CA PRO A 37 -24.73 0.82 -43.15
C PRO A 37 -26.19 0.35 -43.26
N ARG A 38 -27.07 1.25 -43.71
CA ARG A 38 -28.48 0.91 -43.96
C ARG A 38 -28.61 0.13 -45.27
N GLY A 39 -29.50 -0.86 -45.32
CA GLY A 39 -29.86 -1.60 -46.54
C GLY A 39 -30.01 -3.10 -46.33
N ASN A 40 -30.62 -3.79 -47.31
CA ASN A 40 -30.96 -5.22 -47.22
C ASN A 40 -29.75 -6.15 -47.15
N ALA A 41 -28.57 -5.68 -47.60
CA ALA A 41 -27.32 -6.43 -47.48
C ALA A 41 -26.83 -6.56 -46.02
N TRP A 42 -27.28 -5.68 -45.12
CA TRP A 42 -26.81 -5.58 -43.73
C TRP A 42 -27.91 -6.00 -42.77
N ALA A 43 -28.14 -7.31 -42.64
CA ALA A 43 -29.11 -7.85 -41.70
C ALA A 43 -28.67 -7.58 -40.25
N LYS A 44 -29.31 -6.62 -39.58
CA LYS A 44 -29.03 -6.21 -38.18
C LYS A 44 -29.65 -7.16 -37.14
N VAL A 45 -29.69 -8.45 -37.44
CA VAL A 45 -30.28 -9.49 -36.59
C VAL A 45 -29.14 -10.22 -35.86
N PRO A 46 -29.12 -10.26 -34.51
CA PRO A 46 -28.04 -10.88 -33.73
C PRO A 46 -27.75 -12.33 -34.09
N ASP A 47 -28.77 -13.12 -34.41
CA ASP A 47 -28.63 -14.55 -34.73
C ASP A 47 -28.27 -14.84 -36.20
N SER A 48 -28.18 -13.81 -37.06
CA SER A 48 -27.77 -13.98 -38.45
C SER A 48 -26.30 -14.39 -38.58
N GLN A 49 -25.87 -14.89 -39.74
CA GLN A 49 -24.45 -15.22 -39.95
C GLN A 49 -23.53 -13.99 -39.75
N LEU A 50 -24.00 -12.82 -40.18
CA LEU A 50 -23.32 -11.55 -39.92
C LEU A 50 -23.35 -11.19 -38.43
N GLY A 51 -24.48 -11.41 -37.75
CA GLY A 51 -24.61 -11.21 -36.31
C GLY A 51 -23.67 -12.09 -35.48
N LYS A 52 -23.49 -13.35 -35.87
CA LYS A 52 -22.52 -14.28 -35.26
C LYS A 52 -21.08 -13.86 -35.51
N LEU A 53 -20.77 -13.36 -36.71
CA LEU A 53 -19.46 -12.76 -36.99
C LEU A 53 -19.22 -11.54 -36.09
N MET A 54 -20.21 -10.64 -35.96
CA MET A 54 -20.12 -9.49 -35.06
C MET A 54 -19.97 -9.93 -33.60
N ALA A 55 -20.64 -11.00 -33.16
CA ALA A 55 -20.46 -11.56 -31.82
C ALA A 55 -19.02 -11.99 -31.57
N GLY A 56 -18.39 -12.70 -32.52
CA GLY A 56 -16.99 -13.09 -32.40
C GLY A 56 -16.04 -11.89 -32.32
N ILE A 57 -16.33 -10.79 -33.03
CA ILE A 57 -15.56 -9.54 -32.92
C ILE A 57 -15.80 -8.87 -31.54
N SER A 58 -17.04 -8.89 -31.05
CA SER A 58 -17.41 -8.34 -29.75
C SER A 58 -16.71 -9.01 -28.57
N GLU A 59 -16.42 -10.31 -28.65
CA GLU A 59 -15.65 -11.02 -27.62
C GLU A 59 -14.26 -10.38 -27.42
N GLU A 60 -13.59 -10.06 -28.52
CA GLU A 60 -12.28 -9.42 -28.49
C GLU A 60 -12.35 -7.98 -27.97
N LEU A 61 -13.37 -7.22 -28.37
CA LEU A 61 -13.59 -5.87 -27.84
C LEU A 61 -13.87 -5.88 -26.33
N ALA A 62 -14.74 -6.78 -25.87
CA ALA A 62 -15.03 -6.94 -24.45
C ALA A 62 -13.76 -7.35 -23.67
N ARG A 63 -12.91 -8.21 -24.24
CA ARG A 63 -11.62 -8.57 -23.62
C ARG A 63 -10.68 -7.37 -23.50
N VAL A 64 -10.55 -6.57 -24.56
CA VAL A 64 -9.68 -5.37 -24.54
C VAL A 64 -10.20 -4.33 -23.56
N ASP A 65 -11.52 -4.09 -23.54
CA ASP A 65 -12.14 -3.17 -22.60
C ASP A 65 -11.95 -3.60 -21.14
N GLN A 66 -12.16 -4.89 -20.85
CA GLN A 66 -11.87 -5.43 -19.52
C GLN A 66 -10.40 -5.24 -19.14
N ARG A 67 -9.48 -5.45 -20.09
CA ARG A 67 -8.05 -5.23 -19.83
C ARG A 67 -7.74 -3.75 -19.57
N ALA A 68 -8.42 -2.82 -20.23
CA ALA A 68 -8.30 -1.39 -19.95
C ALA A 68 -8.79 -1.04 -18.53
N LEU A 69 -9.91 -1.62 -18.11
CA LEU A 69 -10.41 -1.46 -16.74
C LEU A 69 -9.47 -2.04 -15.69
N ASP A 70 -8.81 -3.17 -15.99
CA ASP A 70 -7.83 -3.76 -15.09
C ASP A 70 -6.61 -2.84 -14.94
N VAL A 71 -6.12 -2.22 -16.02
CA VAL A 71 -5.06 -1.21 -15.96
C VAL A 71 -5.47 0.00 -15.10
N LEU A 72 -6.74 0.42 -15.16
CA LEU A 72 -7.23 1.49 -14.28
C LEU A 72 -7.23 1.09 -12.80
N LYS A 73 -7.49 -0.19 -12.47
CA LYS A 73 -7.36 -0.67 -11.08
C LYS A 73 -5.90 -0.67 -10.63
N GLU A 74 -5.00 -1.07 -11.53
CA GLU A 74 -3.55 -1.07 -11.28
C GLU A 74 -2.96 0.33 -11.08
N SER A 75 -3.66 1.40 -11.50
CA SER A 75 -3.20 2.77 -11.35
C SER A 75 -3.17 3.27 -9.90
N HIS A 76 -3.74 2.53 -8.95
CA HIS A 76 -3.68 2.86 -7.54
C HIS A 76 -2.99 1.73 -6.76
N PRO A 77 -1.98 2.03 -5.92
CA PRO A 77 -1.16 1.00 -5.27
C PRO A 77 -1.96 0.08 -4.33
N SER A 78 -3.13 0.50 -3.85
CA SER A 78 -4.00 -0.37 -3.02
C SER A 78 -4.73 -1.45 -3.81
N GLN A 79 -4.82 -1.31 -5.14
CA GLN A 79 -5.52 -2.22 -6.04
C GLN A 79 -4.58 -2.88 -7.05
N ALA A 80 -3.32 -2.43 -7.10
CA ALA A 80 -2.30 -3.00 -7.95
C ALA A 80 -1.91 -4.42 -7.54
N TYR A 81 -1.85 -5.32 -8.51
CA TYR A 81 -1.39 -6.69 -8.35
C TYR A 81 -0.25 -6.98 -9.35
N GLU A 82 -0.49 -6.74 -10.63
CA GLU A 82 0.51 -6.98 -11.68
C GLU A 82 1.63 -5.93 -11.67
N THR A 83 1.29 -4.67 -11.37
CA THR A 83 2.24 -3.55 -11.35
C THR A 83 2.85 -3.31 -9.96
N PHE A 84 2.53 -4.16 -8.98
CA PHE A 84 2.92 -3.98 -7.58
C PHE A 84 4.44 -3.82 -7.40
N ALA A 85 5.23 -4.64 -8.09
CA ALA A 85 6.70 -4.54 -8.03
C ALA A 85 7.25 -3.23 -8.62
N GLN A 86 6.56 -2.64 -9.60
CA GLN A 86 6.96 -1.35 -10.18
C GLN A 86 6.69 -0.21 -9.20
N TRP A 87 5.53 -0.24 -8.54
CA TRP A 87 5.20 0.69 -7.46
C TRP A 87 6.22 0.62 -6.32
N GLU A 88 6.63 -0.59 -5.90
CA GLU A 88 7.67 -0.73 -4.88
C GLU A 88 8.99 -0.09 -5.32
N ALA A 89 9.42 -0.32 -6.55
CA ALA A 89 10.64 0.26 -7.09
C ALA A 89 10.58 1.80 -7.13
N GLU A 90 9.44 2.39 -7.52
CA GLU A 90 9.25 3.84 -7.57
C GLU A 90 9.34 4.49 -6.18
N TYR A 91 8.82 3.82 -5.16
CA TYR A 91 8.90 4.28 -3.76
C TYR A 91 10.17 3.83 -3.02
N GLY A 92 11.11 3.17 -3.72
CA GLY A 92 12.37 2.72 -3.13
C GLY A 92 12.19 1.64 -2.05
N LEU A 93 11.19 0.77 -2.25
CA LEU A 93 10.93 -0.43 -1.47
C LEU A 93 11.46 -1.68 -2.19
N PRO A 94 11.92 -2.72 -1.47
CA PRO A 94 11.98 -2.83 -0.02
C PRO A 94 13.06 -1.91 0.59
N ASP A 95 12.69 -1.20 1.67
CA ASP A 95 13.60 -0.34 2.43
C ASP A 95 14.67 -1.20 3.12
N PRO A 96 15.94 -0.79 3.20
CA PRO A 96 16.92 -1.38 4.13
C PRO A 96 16.42 -1.55 5.57
N CYS A 97 15.48 -0.70 6.02
CA CYS A 97 14.85 -0.79 7.33
C CYS A 97 13.71 -1.83 7.41
N SER A 98 13.37 -2.48 6.29
CA SER A 98 12.42 -3.59 6.24
C SER A 98 13.02 -4.81 6.93
N GLY A 99 12.19 -5.60 7.63
CA GLY A 99 12.63 -6.89 8.15
C GLY A 99 12.99 -7.87 7.02
N VAL A 100 13.51 -9.04 7.39
CA VAL A 100 13.80 -10.13 6.44
C VAL A 100 12.48 -10.73 5.96
N ASP A 101 12.31 -10.85 4.63
CA ASP A 101 11.18 -11.46 3.94
C ASP A 101 9.79 -10.99 4.41
N PRO A 102 9.44 -9.70 4.23
CA PRO A 102 8.13 -9.20 4.62
C PRO A 102 7.01 -9.85 3.80
N SER A 103 5.90 -10.16 4.46
CA SER A 103 4.71 -10.69 3.81
C SER A 103 4.11 -9.69 2.81
N TYR A 104 3.27 -10.16 1.89
CA TYR A 104 2.59 -9.29 0.91
C TYR A 104 1.80 -8.16 1.58
N GLN A 105 1.10 -8.45 2.68
CA GLN A 105 0.31 -7.45 3.41
C GLN A 105 1.20 -6.38 4.05
N GLU A 106 2.36 -6.77 4.60
CA GLU A 106 3.32 -5.82 5.16
C GLU A 106 3.96 -4.94 4.08
N ARG A 107 4.27 -5.52 2.91
CA ARG A 107 4.77 -4.78 1.74
C ARG A 107 3.73 -3.78 1.26
N LEU A 108 2.48 -4.19 1.11
CA LEU A 108 1.38 -3.31 0.72
C LEU A 108 1.17 -2.18 1.74
N ALA A 109 1.24 -2.48 3.04
CA ALA A 109 1.14 -1.47 4.09
C ALA A 109 2.29 -0.45 4.02
N ALA A 110 3.53 -0.91 3.78
CA ALA A 110 4.69 -0.04 3.60
C ALA A 110 4.58 0.84 2.34
N LEU A 111 4.09 0.28 1.23
CA LEU A 111 3.85 1.01 -0.01
C LEU A 111 2.77 2.08 0.18
N LEU A 112 1.62 1.71 0.78
CA LEU A 112 0.54 2.64 1.04
C LEU A 112 0.92 3.73 2.03
N GLN A 113 1.74 3.41 3.03
CA GLN A 113 2.31 4.40 3.94
C GLN A 113 3.19 5.38 3.16
N SER A 114 4.09 4.89 2.32
CA SER A 114 4.99 5.73 1.52
C SER A 114 4.22 6.60 0.51
N TYR A 115 3.17 6.04 -0.13
CA TYR A 115 2.27 6.75 -1.04
C TYR A 115 1.49 7.87 -0.35
N ARG A 116 1.02 7.65 0.89
CA ARG A 116 0.26 8.64 1.66
C ARG A 116 1.14 9.66 2.38
N MET A 117 2.41 9.32 2.60
CA MET A 117 3.33 10.14 3.37
C MET A 117 3.59 11.45 2.64
N LYS A 118 3.09 12.55 3.21
CA LYS A 118 3.54 13.90 2.86
C LYS A 118 4.69 14.24 3.79
N GLY A 119 5.90 14.35 3.27
CA GLY A 119 7.08 14.69 4.07
C GLY A 119 6.87 16.00 4.84
N SER A 120 7.16 15.97 6.14
CA SER A 120 7.22 17.14 7.01
C SER A 120 8.43 17.02 7.94
N GLN A 121 8.81 18.12 8.56
CA GLN A 121 9.92 18.21 9.51
C GLN A 121 9.43 18.63 10.91
N SER A 122 8.12 18.70 11.12
CA SER A 122 7.56 19.03 12.43
C SER A 122 7.72 17.87 13.42
N ARG A 123 7.82 18.23 14.69
CA ARG A 123 7.88 17.27 15.80
C ARG A 123 6.66 16.34 15.80
N GLU A 124 5.48 16.90 15.59
CA GLU A 124 4.21 16.19 15.60
C GLU A 124 4.17 15.13 14.51
N PHE A 125 4.65 15.45 13.31
CA PHE A 125 4.73 14.53 12.19
C PHE A 125 5.65 13.33 12.49
N LEU A 126 6.81 13.58 13.11
CA LEU A 126 7.74 12.51 13.48
C LEU A 126 7.14 11.60 14.56
N ILE A 127 6.41 12.16 15.53
CA ILE A 127 5.70 11.39 16.55
C ILE A 127 4.58 10.55 15.89
N GLU A 128 3.84 11.09 14.93
CA GLU A 128 2.81 10.37 14.17
C GLU A 128 3.41 9.20 13.37
N ILE A 129 4.55 9.39 12.72
CA ILE A 129 5.25 8.30 12.01
C ILE A 129 5.61 7.16 12.96
N ALA A 130 6.14 7.48 14.15
CA ALA A 130 6.44 6.47 15.15
C ALA A 130 5.18 5.74 15.62
N ALA A 131 4.08 6.47 15.83
CA ALA A 131 2.80 5.91 16.25
C ALA A 131 2.21 4.95 15.19
N ILE A 132 2.30 5.29 13.90
CA ILE A 132 1.90 4.41 12.79
C ILE A 132 2.69 3.10 12.81
N MET A 133 3.98 3.18 13.16
CA MET A 133 4.81 2.00 13.33
C MET A 133 4.57 1.26 14.66
N GLY A 134 3.66 1.73 15.52
CA GLY A 134 3.36 1.12 16.82
C GLY A 134 4.34 1.48 17.94
N TYR A 135 5.12 2.55 17.79
CA TYR A 135 6.02 3.06 18.83
C TYR A 135 5.41 4.33 19.46
N GLN A 136 5.41 4.39 20.78
CA GLN A 136 5.11 5.62 21.52
C GLN A 136 6.42 6.30 21.87
N ILE A 137 6.63 7.52 21.36
CA ILE A 137 7.87 8.27 21.56
C ILE A 137 7.58 9.69 22.00
N THR A 138 8.57 10.30 22.65
CA THR A 138 8.64 11.76 22.81
C THR A 138 9.96 12.28 22.26
N ILE A 139 9.94 13.51 21.76
CA ILE A 139 11.14 14.17 21.21
C ILE A 139 11.57 15.29 22.15
N THR A 140 12.85 15.32 22.47
CA THR A 140 13.50 16.40 23.22
C THR A 140 14.49 17.11 22.29
N GLU A 141 14.25 18.38 22.03
CA GLU A 141 15.16 19.22 21.25
C GLU A 141 16.15 19.89 22.19
N TYR A 142 17.40 19.98 21.75
CA TYR A 142 18.42 20.73 22.46
C TYR A 142 18.67 22.07 21.78
N GLN A 143 19.32 22.95 22.54
CA GLN A 143 19.67 24.29 22.09
C GLN A 143 21.11 24.59 22.50
N THR A 144 21.77 25.44 21.71
CA THR A 144 23.08 25.97 22.09
C THR A 144 23.00 26.67 23.44
N ALA A 145 24.02 26.50 24.28
CA ALA A 145 24.16 27.30 25.47
C ALA A 145 24.34 28.77 25.06
N ARG A 146 23.58 29.66 25.69
CA ARG A 146 23.69 31.11 25.49
C ARG A 146 23.91 31.80 26.83
N TYR A 147 24.65 32.90 26.81
CA TYR A 147 24.81 33.74 27.99
C TYR A 147 23.44 34.21 28.50
N GLY A 148 23.20 34.09 29.81
CA GLY A 148 21.92 34.44 30.44
C GLY A 148 20.93 33.28 30.62
N GLN A 149 21.30 32.04 30.30
CA GLN A 149 20.48 30.87 30.62
C GLN A 149 20.45 30.57 32.14
N PRO A 150 19.38 29.94 32.66
CA PRO A 150 19.30 29.54 34.06
C PRO A 150 20.44 28.60 34.45
N TYR A 151 21.01 28.79 35.64
CA TYR A 151 22.01 27.87 36.20
C TYR A 151 21.44 26.45 36.30
N GLY A 152 22.20 25.46 35.80
CA GLY A 152 21.80 24.05 35.76
C GLY A 152 21.13 23.60 34.45
N SER A 153 21.01 24.48 33.44
CA SER A 153 20.65 24.06 32.09
C SER A 153 21.72 23.16 31.45
N LEU A 154 21.32 22.34 30.48
CA LEU A 154 22.29 21.54 29.70
C LEU A 154 23.29 22.47 29.01
N TYR A 155 24.57 22.29 29.32
CA TYR A 155 25.67 23.01 28.69
C TYR A 155 26.05 22.31 27.39
N GLY A 156 25.63 22.87 26.26
CA GLY A 156 25.91 22.36 24.92
C GLY A 156 26.60 23.40 24.04
N GLY A 157 27.58 22.96 23.24
CA GLY A 157 28.15 23.75 22.15
C GLY A 157 27.15 23.97 21.00
N GLU A 158 27.59 24.61 19.92
CA GLU A 158 26.70 24.99 18.79
C GLU A 158 26.01 23.78 18.13
N ASP A 159 26.68 22.62 18.08
CA ASP A 159 26.12 21.38 17.50
C ASP A 159 24.84 20.89 18.20
N TRP A 160 24.64 21.28 19.47
CA TRP A 160 23.43 20.94 20.21
C TRP A 160 22.18 21.62 19.63
N ALA A 161 22.32 22.69 18.85
CA ALA A 161 21.20 23.28 18.10
C ALA A 161 20.66 22.35 16.99
N PHE A 162 21.48 21.39 16.52
CA PHE A 162 21.11 20.41 15.50
C PHE A 162 20.94 19.00 16.07
N THR A 163 21.02 18.87 17.39
CA THR A 163 20.92 17.59 18.09
C THR A 163 19.56 17.49 18.77
N TRP A 164 18.90 16.35 18.59
CA TRP A 164 17.63 16.06 19.24
C TRP A 164 17.60 14.60 19.69
N GLN A 165 16.85 14.33 20.75
CA GLN A 165 16.75 13.02 21.36
C GLN A 165 15.36 12.45 21.17
N ILE A 166 15.32 11.16 20.82
CA ILE A 166 14.09 10.36 20.80
C ILE A 166 14.06 9.54 22.08
N ASN A 167 13.03 9.76 22.89
CA ASN A 167 12.75 8.94 24.06
C ASN A 167 11.71 7.88 23.68
N ALA A 168 12.09 6.60 23.79
CA ALA A 168 11.22 5.46 23.49
C ALA A 168 11.29 4.44 24.63
N ALA A 169 10.26 3.60 24.76
CA ALA A 169 10.30 2.48 25.69
C ALA A 169 11.42 1.50 25.31
N GLN A 170 12.13 0.96 26.31
CA GLN A 170 13.21 0.00 26.09
C GLN A 170 12.73 -1.26 25.36
N TYR A 171 11.51 -1.70 25.65
CA TYR A 171 10.88 -2.82 24.97
C TYR A 171 9.57 -2.36 24.34
N SER A 172 9.49 -2.40 23.02
CA SER A 172 8.25 -2.15 22.27
C SER A 172 7.74 -3.46 21.67
N PRO A 173 6.95 -4.25 22.43
CA PRO A 173 6.49 -5.55 21.98
C PRO A 173 5.44 -5.41 20.86
N LYS A 174 5.78 -5.85 19.65
CA LYS A 174 4.78 -6.07 18.60
C LYS A 174 4.30 -7.50 18.68
N THR A 175 3.01 -7.67 18.95
CA THR A 175 2.36 -8.98 19.05
C THR A 175 1.59 -9.26 17.78
N ARG A 176 1.69 -10.50 17.32
CA ARG A 176 0.95 -10.98 16.16
C ARG A 176 -0.56 -11.04 16.44
N HIS A 177 -1.38 -10.73 15.44
CA HIS A 177 -2.83 -10.85 15.50
C HIS A 177 -3.34 -12.11 14.78
N TYR A 178 -4.56 -12.52 15.13
CA TYR A 178 -5.23 -13.63 14.45
C TYR A 178 -5.51 -13.25 13.00
N GLY A 179 -4.96 -14.00 12.04
CA GLY A 179 -5.08 -13.73 10.60
C GLY A 179 -3.75 -13.40 9.90
N ASP A 180 -2.68 -13.15 10.65
CA ASP A 180 -1.36 -12.90 10.06
C ASP A 180 -0.78 -14.14 9.35
N PRO A 181 0.17 -14.00 8.39
CA PRO A 181 0.73 -15.11 7.60
C PRO A 181 1.51 -16.14 8.43
N TRP A 182 1.26 -17.43 8.19
CA TRP A 182 1.93 -18.52 8.91
C TRP A 182 3.46 -18.49 8.70
N GLY A 183 4.24 -18.59 9.79
CA GLY A 183 5.71 -18.57 9.74
C GLY A 183 6.36 -17.37 10.45
N ASP A 184 5.64 -16.27 10.64
CA ASP A 184 6.16 -15.08 11.33
C ASP A 184 6.29 -15.23 12.86
N ARG A 185 7.18 -14.44 13.44
CA ARG A 185 7.44 -14.39 14.88
C ARG A 185 6.17 -13.95 15.65
N TYR A 186 5.81 -14.66 16.71
CA TYR A 186 4.66 -14.33 17.56
C TYR A 186 4.80 -12.98 18.29
N ARG A 187 6.03 -12.60 18.62
CA ARG A 187 6.33 -11.34 19.29
C ARG A 187 7.73 -10.86 18.88
N THR A 188 7.89 -9.55 18.72
CA THR A 188 9.20 -8.91 18.51
C THR A 188 9.36 -7.75 19.48
N TRP A 189 10.58 -7.52 19.97
CA TRP A 189 10.89 -6.51 21.01
C TRP A 189 11.98 -5.53 20.55
N SER A 190 12.14 -5.33 19.24
CA SER A 190 13.26 -4.56 18.69
C SER A 190 12.90 -3.12 18.37
N ASN A 191 13.79 -2.20 18.76
CA ASN A 191 13.76 -0.78 18.38
C ASN A 191 14.62 -0.47 17.15
N GLN A 192 15.28 -1.47 16.55
CA GLN A 192 16.16 -1.27 15.39
C GLN A 192 15.43 -0.68 14.18
N ARG A 193 14.16 -1.03 13.97
CA ARG A 193 13.32 -0.46 12.91
C ARG A 193 13.06 1.03 13.14
N LEU A 194 12.82 1.43 14.39
CA LEU A 194 12.65 2.84 14.76
C LEU A 194 13.95 3.61 14.45
N GLU A 195 15.09 3.10 14.89
CA GLU A 195 16.40 3.73 14.67
C GLU A 195 16.72 3.90 13.18
N CYS A 196 16.52 2.85 12.40
CA CYS A 196 16.81 2.88 10.97
C CYS A 196 15.95 3.90 10.23
N VAL A 197 14.62 3.89 10.48
CA VAL A 197 13.68 4.82 9.83
C VAL A 197 13.99 6.27 10.20
N PHE A 198 14.24 6.55 11.48
CA PHE A 198 14.54 7.92 11.92
C PHE A 198 15.90 8.42 11.41
N ASN A 199 16.91 7.56 11.31
CA ASN A 199 18.18 7.92 10.68
C ASN A 199 18.05 8.19 9.17
N ARG A 200 17.03 7.63 8.52
CA ARG A 200 16.71 7.91 7.11
C ARG A 200 15.87 9.18 6.94
N LEU A 201 14.95 9.47 7.87
CA LEU A 201 14.06 10.62 7.81
C LEU A 201 14.70 11.93 8.30
N LYS A 202 15.71 11.85 9.16
CA LYS A 202 16.37 13.04 9.70
C LYS A 202 16.99 13.89 8.59
N GLN A 203 17.08 15.19 8.82
CA GLN A 203 17.84 16.05 7.93
C GLN A 203 19.32 15.66 8.00
N ALA A 204 20.04 15.82 6.88
CA ALA A 204 21.45 15.45 6.79
C ALA A 204 22.35 16.14 7.84
N HIS A 205 21.98 17.34 8.28
CA HIS A 205 22.74 18.14 9.23
C HIS A 205 22.34 17.90 10.70
N THR A 206 21.31 17.09 10.97
CA THR A 206 20.85 16.84 12.36
C THR A 206 21.38 15.52 12.92
N HIS A 207 21.54 15.49 14.23
CA HIS A 207 22.03 14.34 14.99
C HIS A 207 20.93 13.84 15.93
N ILE A 208 20.65 12.53 15.89
CA ILE A 208 19.66 11.90 16.75
C ILE A 208 20.37 11.13 17.85
N ILE A 209 19.92 11.34 19.09
CA ILE A 209 20.27 10.49 20.24
C ILE A 209 19.06 9.61 20.56
N PHE A 210 19.25 8.29 20.62
CA PHE A 210 18.20 7.37 21.06
C PHE A 210 18.34 7.10 22.55
N LYS A 211 17.31 7.46 23.33
CA LYS A 211 17.24 7.19 24.76
C LYS A 211 16.11 6.20 25.04
N TYR A 212 16.50 5.03 25.55
CA TYR A 212 15.56 4.01 25.98
C TYR A 212 15.27 4.16 27.46
N ILE A 213 13.99 4.28 27.79
CA ILE A 213 13.48 4.37 29.16
C ILE A 213 12.79 3.06 29.54
N GLU A 214 13.08 2.56 30.74
CA GLU A 214 12.33 1.48 31.37
C GLU A 214 10.96 2.02 31.78
N GLU A 215 9.89 1.38 31.30
CA GLU A 215 8.56 1.57 31.88
C GLU A 215 8.56 0.95 33.27
N LYS A 216 8.20 1.76 34.26
CA LYS A 216 8.19 1.38 35.67
C LYS A 216 6.86 0.74 36.07
#